data_AF-A0A0S8A6Y7-F1
#
_entry.id   AF-A0A0S8A6Y7-F1
#
_cell.length_a   1.000
_cell.length_b   1.000
_cell.length_c   1.000
_cell.angle_alpha   90.00
_cell.angle_beta   90.00
_cell.angle_gamma   90.00
#
_symmetry.space_group_name_H-M   'P 1'
#
loop_
_entity.id
_entity.type
_entity.pdbx_description
1 polymer ?
#
loop_
_entity_poly.entity_id
_entity_poly.type
_entity_poly.pdbx_seq_one_letter_code
_entity_poly.pdbx_strand_id
1 'polypeptide(L)'
;MLFNSSRRLPAIVIFVIFIIGALCGSAQVMADVVTANITQDTTWTASGNPWIITPDPMALNPLTELQIGSAVTLTIEPGVIVEIDGPISLKVLGTLIARGTADNPITVRPRQATGRWVSIEFASNNATAAVFNNNVYQSGSILEYVNLETGGGPTLSRPPDFPSAPANGVLYLNGGRPYINQVHISDCAASGIYVLNAAGYLKIENSTIVNCHDTSANKAGGITVVDSLSSTGTIIEIRNTNVTNNSTSSPNHAGGVHIERVTTATLVGNTIAGNITPQLGGGMFLFDLAGVETNYTVQGNTIAGNIADNSGGGIAMEDANATILGNIIDDNLTTENFGGGLYIAGNSVVQVDGNAIKNNDAGSDGGGIYVNSTSATSITITNNAIFGNNTGGRGGAIFIEKDAITITNNMIADNVPDGNIAAIEINAGGTIAQNSIVRNQSDSIIAFGDPNVGTAQLSFNNNNVSQNSSVDNTIVNTATVLPSITGNNIINNGLGFYLANYAQGTMSGNNNWLGTTDQTILAFNIDGDVAYDAPATSMFTDPVPVSPPSNLTMTRSGSNVNLSWSAPPESDLAGFVVYWGTSSAPGYENSQDVGQVLSHTITGVSSSQNVPMILRHLSTKNKPAVMRAGLV
;
A
#
# COMPACT_ATOMS: atom_id res chain seq x y z
N MET A 1 -89.44 -19.35 22.43
CA MET A 1 -89.60 -20.21 23.62
C MET A 1 -88.42 -19.89 24.53
N LEU A 2 -88.64 -19.03 25.55
CA LEU A 2 -88.88 -19.40 26.97
C LEU A 2 -87.57 -19.93 27.60
N PHE A 3 -86.89 -19.37 28.61
CA PHE A 3 -87.15 -18.45 29.74
C PHE A 3 -85.80 -17.75 30.06
N ASN A 4 -85.62 -16.45 30.35
CA ASN A 4 -86.11 -15.56 31.42
C ASN A 4 -85.87 -16.06 32.86
N SER A 5 -84.88 -15.47 33.58
CA SER A 5 -85.14 -14.85 34.89
C SER A 5 -83.91 -14.15 35.50
N SER A 6 -84.04 -12.83 35.55
CA SER A 6 -83.49 -11.82 36.47
C SER A 6 -83.09 -12.23 37.91
N ARG A 7 -82.03 -11.62 38.47
CA ARG A 7 -82.05 -10.51 39.47
C ARG A 7 -80.76 -10.39 40.32
N ARG A 8 -80.27 -9.14 40.39
CA ARG A 8 -79.71 -8.38 41.54
C ARG A 8 -78.36 -8.77 42.17
N LEU A 9 -77.46 -7.77 42.18
CA LEU A 9 -76.27 -7.58 43.02
C LEU A 9 -76.55 -7.75 44.53
N PRO A 10 -75.53 -8.13 45.31
CA PRO A 10 -74.86 -7.14 46.16
C PRO A 10 -73.32 -7.24 46.19
N ALA A 11 -72.67 -6.11 46.47
CA ALA A 11 -71.26 -6.03 46.82
C ALA A 11 -71.01 -6.53 48.25
N ILE A 12 -69.85 -7.17 48.52
CA ILE A 12 -69.10 -7.17 49.81
C ILE A 12 -67.65 -7.66 49.58
N VAL A 13 -66.71 -6.72 49.77
CA VAL A 13 -65.45 -6.73 50.55
C VAL A 13 -64.46 -7.92 50.49
N ILE A 14 -63.30 -7.63 49.88
CA ILE A 14 -61.88 -7.91 50.25
C ILE A 14 -61.47 -9.29 50.77
N PHE A 15 -60.57 -9.95 50.02
CA PHE A 15 -59.31 -10.49 50.58
C PHE A 15 -58.19 -10.40 49.53
N VAL A 16 -57.20 -9.56 49.84
CA VAL A 16 -55.90 -9.52 49.14
C VAL A 16 -55.13 -10.76 49.56
N ILE A 17 -54.80 -11.62 48.61
CA ILE A 17 -53.77 -12.65 48.79
C ILE A 17 -52.67 -12.36 47.76
N PHE A 18 -51.56 -11.84 48.26
CA PHE A 18 -50.28 -11.84 47.56
C PHE A 18 -49.88 -13.29 47.32
N ILE A 19 -49.95 -13.75 46.07
CA ILE A 19 -49.16 -14.91 45.63
C ILE A 19 -47.91 -14.34 44.98
N ILE A 20 -46.83 -14.32 45.76
CA ILE A 20 -45.46 -14.19 45.26
C ILE A 20 -45.17 -15.49 44.51
N GLY A 21 -45.57 -15.53 43.24
CA GLY A 21 -45.06 -16.49 42.28
C GLY A 21 -43.73 -15.96 41.79
N ALA A 22 -42.64 -16.57 42.24
CA ALA A 22 -41.29 -16.32 41.73
C ALA A 22 -41.24 -16.70 40.25
N LEU A 23 -41.56 -15.74 39.38
CA LEU A 23 -41.08 -15.71 38.02
C LEU A 23 -39.57 -15.48 38.13
N CYS A 24 -38.81 -16.56 38.01
CA CYS A 24 -37.41 -16.51 37.60
C CYS A 24 -37.39 -16.02 36.15
N GLY A 25 -37.67 -14.74 35.96
CA GLY A 25 -37.31 -14.02 34.75
C GLY A 25 -35.83 -13.73 34.87
N SER A 26 -35.04 -14.23 33.92
CA SER A 26 -33.77 -13.60 33.60
C SER A 26 -34.05 -12.10 33.47
N ALA A 27 -33.43 -11.27 34.32
CA ALA A 27 -33.50 -9.83 34.18
C ALA A 27 -32.96 -9.50 32.78
N GLN A 28 -33.87 -9.25 31.84
CA GLN A 28 -33.52 -8.67 30.56
C GLN A 28 -33.05 -7.26 30.91
N VAL A 29 -31.73 -7.05 30.89
CA VAL A 29 -31.15 -5.71 30.92
C VAL A 29 -31.82 -4.97 29.77
N MET A 30 -32.63 -3.95 30.09
CA MET A 30 -33.24 -3.15 29.04
C MET A 30 -32.12 -2.39 28.33
N ALA A 31 -32.12 -2.44 27.00
CA ALA A 31 -31.23 -1.64 26.17
C ALA A 31 -31.37 -0.16 26.53
N ASP A 32 -30.26 0.55 26.71
CA ASP A 32 -30.29 1.98 26.91
C ASP A 32 -30.48 2.69 25.57
N VAL A 33 -31.52 3.54 25.49
CA VAL A 33 -31.91 4.21 24.25
C VAL A 33 -31.44 5.66 24.26
N VAL A 34 -30.75 6.07 23.20
CA VAL A 34 -30.21 7.41 23.00
C VAL A 34 -30.95 8.09 21.85
N THR A 35 -31.76 9.10 22.18
CA THR A 35 -32.59 9.85 21.22
C THR A 35 -32.21 11.32 21.08
N ALA A 36 -31.25 11.80 21.87
CA ALA A 36 -30.86 13.21 21.93
C ALA A 36 -29.34 13.37 22.11
N ASN A 37 -28.85 14.55 21.73
CA ASN A 37 -27.42 14.91 21.82
C ASN A 37 -26.86 14.76 23.24
N ILE A 38 -25.57 14.44 23.31
CA ILE A 38 -24.82 14.29 24.56
C ILE A 38 -24.26 15.66 24.93
N THR A 39 -24.89 16.30 25.92
CA THR A 39 -24.59 17.69 26.33
C THR A 39 -23.81 17.79 27.63
N GLN A 40 -23.48 16.66 28.26
CA GLN A 40 -22.68 16.57 29.47
C GLN A 40 -21.83 15.30 29.43
N ASP A 41 -20.73 15.28 30.18
CA ASP A 41 -19.85 14.11 30.23
C ASP A 41 -20.65 12.85 30.56
N THR A 42 -20.50 11.84 29.71
CA THR A 42 -21.31 10.63 29.74
C THR A 42 -20.41 9.42 29.56
N THR A 43 -20.71 8.33 30.27
CA THR A 43 -20.01 7.06 30.14
C THR A 43 -21.01 5.97 29.75
N TRP A 44 -20.71 5.26 28.67
CA TRP A 44 -21.42 4.06 28.26
C TRP A 44 -20.66 2.84 28.77
N THR A 45 -21.35 1.99 29.52
CA THR A 45 -20.80 0.79 30.14
C THR A 45 -21.46 -0.46 29.56
N ALA A 46 -20.80 -1.62 29.71
CA ALA A 46 -21.33 -2.89 29.23
C ALA A 46 -22.65 -3.30 29.91
N SER A 47 -22.99 -2.73 31.07
CA SER A 47 -24.27 -2.98 31.73
C SER A 47 -25.46 -2.32 31.03
N GLY A 48 -25.24 -1.37 30.12
CA GLY A 48 -26.27 -0.75 29.29
C GLY A 48 -26.46 -1.44 27.93
N ASN A 49 -25.72 -2.51 27.66
CA ASN A 49 -25.72 -3.14 26.34
C ASN A 49 -27.08 -3.78 25.96
N PRO A 50 -27.49 -3.66 24.68
CA PRO A 50 -26.93 -2.76 23.67
C PRO A 50 -27.37 -1.30 23.91
N TRP A 51 -26.48 -0.35 23.63
CA TRP A 51 -26.82 1.07 23.54
C TRP A 51 -27.42 1.34 22.16
N ILE A 52 -28.67 1.80 22.11
CA ILE A 52 -29.43 1.98 20.86
C ILE A 52 -29.53 3.47 20.52
N ILE A 53 -28.92 3.89 19.42
CA ILE A 53 -29.11 5.23 18.85
C ILE A 53 -30.29 5.16 17.88
N THR A 54 -31.36 5.91 18.16
CA THR A 54 -32.58 5.90 17.33
C THR A 54 -33.21 7.29 17.27
N PRO A 55 -33.89 7.65 16.15
CA PRO A 55 -34.68 8.87 16.11
C PRO A 55 -35.82 8.82 17.14
N ASP A 56 -36.15 9.97 17.73
CA ASP A 56 -37.38 10.10 18.51
C ASP A 56 -38.60 10.00 17.57
N PRO A 57 -39.49 9.00 17.75
CA PRO A 57 -40.64 8.78 16.87
C PRO A 57 -41.66 9.93 16.88
N MET A 58 -41.60 10.83 17.87
CA MET A 58 -42.48 11.99 18.01
C MET A 58 -41.82 13.31 17.59
N ALA A 59 -40.53 13.30 17.22
CA ALA A 59 -39.81 14.52 16.86
C ALA A 59 -40.21 15.04 15.47
N LEU A 60 -40.50 16.34 15.39
CA LEU A 60 -40.77 17.05 14.12
C LEU A 60 -39.55 17.05 13.18
N ASN A 61 -38.34 16.91 13.73
CA ASN A 61 -37.09 16.70 12.99
C ASN A 61 -36.40 15.45 13.57
N PRO A 62 -36.59 14.26 12.97
CA PRO A 62 -35.96 13.05 13.46
C PRO A 62 -34.43 13.15 13.44
N LEU A 63 -33.78 12.45 14.38
CA LEU A 63 -32.33 12.44 14.54
C LEU A 63 -31.67 11.90 13.27
N THR A 64 -30.90 12.75 12.57
CA THR A 64 -30.03 12.37 11.44
C THR A 64 -28.56 12.35 11.86
N GLU A 65 -28.24 12.99 12.98
CA GLU A 65 -26.92 12.99 13.61
C GLU A 65 -27.09 13.02 15.14
N LEU A 66 -26.34 12.18 15.86
CA LEU A 66 -26.16 12.26 17.31
C LEU A 66 -24.90 13.07 17.60
N GLN A 67 -25.00 14.22 18.25
CA GLN A 67 -23.83 15.04 18.56
C GLN A 67 -23.29 14.78 19.97
N ILE A 68 -21.96 14.61 20.06
CA ILE A 68 -21.20 14.83 21.30
C ILE A 68 -20.82 16.31 21.33
N GLY A 69 -21.40 17.05 22.26
CA GLY A 69 -21.26 18.51 22.32
C GLY A 69 -19.82 19.00 22.48
N SER A 70 -19.57 20.25 22.12
CA SER A 70 -18.26 20.88 22.36
C SER A 70 -17.91 20.89 23.84
N ALA A 71 -16.65 20.60 24.17
CA ALA A 71 -16.14 20.43 25.53
C ALA A 71 -16.83 19.33 26.36
N VAL A 72 -17.61 18.44 25.73
CA VAL A 72 -18.21 17.25 26.34
C VAL A 72 -17.39 16.02 25.98
N THR A 73 -17.23 15.11 26.93
CA THR A 73 -16.60 13.80 26.72
C THR A 73 -17.63 12.69 26.73
N LEU A 74 -17.67 11.90 25.65
CA LEU A 74 -18.27 10.57 25.69
C LEU A 74 -17.16 9.54 25.91
N THR A 75 -17.27 8.78 27.00
CA THR A 75 -16.43 7.61 27.25
C THR A 75 -17.22 6.34 26.94
N ILE A 76 -16.66 5.45 26.14
CA ILE A 76 -17.24 4.14 25.83
C ILE A 76 -16.28 3.08 26.39
N GLU A 77 -16.75 2.30 27.37
CA GLU A 77 -15.96 1.29 28.06
C GLU A 77 -15.82 -0.02 27.24
N PRO A 78 -14.84 -0.88 27.57
CA PRO A 78 -14.68 -2.18 26.92
C PRO A 78 -15.95 -3.04 26.92
N GLY A 79 -16.17 -3.73 25.80
CA GLY A 79 -17.30 -4.63 25.60
C GLY A 79 -18.64 -3.95 25.31
N VAL A 80 -18.69 -2.61 25.18
CA VAL A 80 -19.92 -1.92 24.80
C VAL A 80 -20.34 -2.25 23.36
N ILE A 81 -21.64 -2.50 23.17
CA ILE A 81 -22.28 -2.70 21.87
C ILE A 81 -23.19 -1.50 21.58
N VAL A 82 -22.95 -0.82 20.47
CA VAL A 82 -23.75 0.31 19.97
C VAL A 82 -24.49 -0.12 18.71
N GLU A 83 -25.82 -0.09 18.76
CA GLU A 83 -26.69 -0.37 17.62
C GLU A 83 -27.33 0.92 17.11
N ILE A 84 -27.16 1.20 15.82
CA ILE A 84 -27.67 2.43 15.21
C ILE A 84 -28.89 2.12 14.33
N ASP A 85 -30.03 2.70 14.66
CA ASP A 85 -31.30 2.52 13.96
C ASP A 85 -31.51 3.58 12.87
N GLY A 86 -30.95 3.29 11.69
CA GLY A 86 -31.08 4.12 10.49
C GLY A 86 -29.79 4.83 10.08
N PRO A 87 -29.85 5.66 9.03
CA PRO A 87 -28.70 6.40 8.51
C PRO A 87 -28.38 7.60 9.42
N ILE A 88 -27.84 7.32 10.60
CA ILE A 88 -27.43 8.32 11.60
C ILE A 88 -25.91 8.40 11.63
N SER A 89 -25.38 9.62 11.71
CA SER A 89 -23.98 9.88 12.04
C SER A 89 -23.78 10.12 13.55
N LEU A 90 -22.70 9.61 14.12
CA LEU A 90 -22.19 10.07 15.42
C LEU A 90 -21.21 11.21 15.17
N LYS A 91 -21.59 12.44 15.52
CA LYS A 91 -20.79 13.63 15.28
C LYS A 91 -20.08 14.10 16.54
N VAL A 92 -18.76 14.09 16.51
CA VAL A 92 -17.89 14.47 17.62
C VAL A 92 -17.51 15.95 17.47
N LEU A 93 -18.09 16.81 18.31
CA LEU A 93 -17.68 18.22 18.48
C LEU A 93 -16.84 18.43 19.75
N GLY A 94 -16.79 17.44 20.64
CA GLY A 94 -15.99 17.43 21.87
C GLY A 94 -14.93 16.33 21.83
N THR A 95 -14.96 15.43 22.82
CA THR A 95 -14.00 14.32 22.94
C THR A 95 -14.74 12.99 22.89
N LEU A 96 -14.23 12.05 22.07
CA LEU A 96 -14.66 10.65 22.10
C LEU A 96 -13.51 9.79 22.63
N ILE A 97 -13.73 9.12 23.76
CA ILE A 97 -12.81 8.12 24.31
C ILE A 97 -13.47 6.75 24.17
N ALA A 98 -13.23 6.08 23.04
CA ALA A 98 -13.70 4.72 22.80
C ALA A 98 -12.51 3.77 22.93
N ARG A 99 -12.36 3.14 24.10
CA ARG A 99 -11.21 2.27 24.39
C ARG A 99 -11.68 0.91 24.88
N GLY A 100 -11.74 -0.03 23.95
CA GLY A 100 -11.95 -1.44 24.22
C GLY A 100 -10.67 -2.14 24.67
N THR A 101 -10.72 -3.46 24.67
CA THR A 101 -9.56 -4.35 24.86
C THR A 101 -9.60 -5.46 23.83
N ALA A 102 -8.49 -6.17 23.63
CA ALA A 102 -8.45 -7.33 22.73
C ALA A 102 -9.53 -8.38 23.07
N ASP A 103 -9.78 -8.62 24.36
CA ASP A 103 -10.78 -9.59 24.84
C ASP A 103 -12.21 -9.04 24.80
N ASN A 104 -12.36 -7.72 24.91
CA ASN A 104 -13.66 -7.04 24.97
C ASN A 104 -13.63 -5.79 24.07
N PRO A 105 -13.69 -5.96 22.74
CA PRO A 105 -13.74 -4.84 21.82
C PRO A 105 -15.08 -4.10 21.94
N ILE A 106 -15.08 -2.82 21.61
CA ILE A 106 -16.32 -2.04 21.42
C ILE A 106 -16.85 -2.36 20.02
N THR A 107 -18.16 -2.55 19.86
CA THR A 107 -18.77 -2.83 18.55
C THR A 107 -19.80 -1.77 18.20
N VAL A 108 -19.69 -1.17 17.02
CA VAL A 108 -20.70 -0.27 16.43
C VAL A 108 -21.24 -0.92 15.16
N ARG A 109 -22.55 -1.14 15.11
CA ARG A 109 -23.21 -1.87 14.01
C ARG A 109 -24.61 -1.33 13.73
N PRO A 110 -25.19 -1.60 12.55
CA PRO A 110 -26.59 -1.28 12.31
C PRO A 110 -27.50 -2.13 13.21
N ARG A 111 -28.61 -1.54 13.65
CA ARG A 111 -29.65 -2.28 14.40
C ARG A 111 -30.39 -3.30 13.54
N GLN A 112 -30.61 -2.94 12.28
CA GLN A 112 -31.28 -3.79 11.29
C GLN A 112 -30.24 -4.50 10.44
N ALA A 113 -30.43 -5.79 10.17
CA ALA A 113 -29.46 -6.60 9.41
C ALA A 113 -29.16 -6.06 8.00
N THR A 114 -30.12 -5.37 7.37
CA THR A 114 -29.94 -4.72 6.05
C THR A 114 -29.75 -3.21 6.15
N GLY A 115 -29.68 -2.67 7.37
CA GLY A 115 -29.51 -1.25 7.63
C GLY A 115 -28.05 -0.83 7.51
N ARG A 116 -27.83 0.48 7.31
CA ARG A 116 -26.51 1.11 7.38
C ARG A 116 -26.61 2.38 8.19
N TRP A 117 -25.65 2.58 9.08
CA TRP A 117 -25.38 3.87 9.69
C TRP A 117 -24.42 4.66 8.81
N VAL A 118 -24.34 5.98 9.02
CA VAL A 118 -23.60 6.86 8.11
C VAL A 118 -22.12 6.86 8.45
N SER A 119 -21.74 7.50 9.56
CA SER A 119 -20.34 7.73 9.92
C SER A 119 -20.15 8.06 11.40
N ILE A 120 -18.92 7.90 11.89
CA ILE A 120 -18.42 8.65 13.04
C ILE A 120 -17.64 9.82 12.47
N GLU A 121 -18.18 11.03 12.61
CA GLU A 121 -17.57 12.26 12.12
C GLU A 121 -16.83 12.98 13.23
N PHE A 122 -15.52 13.19 13.09
CA PHE A 122 -14.78 14.14 13.90
C PHE A 122 -14.76 15.49 13.19
N ALA A 123 -15.61 16.41 13.65
CA ALA A 123 -15.86 17.65 12.92
C ALA A 123 -14.85 18.76 13.27
N SER A 124 -14.63 19.65 12.31
CA SER A 124 -13.50 20.57 12.25
C SER A 124 -13.41 21.52 13.45
N ASN A 125 -12.18 21.74 13.93
CA ASN A 125 -11.76 22.71 14.96
C ASN A 125 -12.41 22.60 16.35
N ASN A 126 -13.40 21.73 16.52
CA ASN A 126 -14.08 21.51 17.79
C ASN A 126 -13.74 20.13 18.38
N ALA A 127 -13.59 19.10 17.54
CA ALA A 127 -13.17 17.79 17.99
C ALA A 127 -11.77 17.84 18.64
N THR A 128 -11.67 17.32 19.87
CA THR A 128 -10.41 17.30 20.62
C THR A 128 -9.43 16.33 19.96
N ALA A 129 -8.37 16.85 19.35
CA ALA A 129 -7.30 16.07 18.74
C ALA A 129 -6.52 15.23 19.77
N ALA A 130 -5.99 14.09 19.34
CA ALA A 130 -5.05 13.30 20.11
C ALA A 130 -3.73 14.05 20.29
N VAL A 131 -3.14 13.92 21.48
CA VAL A 131 -1.85 14.51 21.85
C VAL A 131 -0.87 13.39 22.14
N PHE A 132 0.35 13.52 21.61
CA PHE A 132 1.42 12.55 21.77
C PHE A 132 2.65 13.20 22.40
N ASN A 133 3.40 12.42 23.19
CA ASN A 133 4.72 12.77 23.67
C ASN A 133 5.65 11.59 23.37
N ASN A 134 6.71 11.81 22.58
CA ASN A 134 7.61 10.76 22.11
C ASN A 134 6.85 9.54 21.53
N ASN A 135 5.89 9.80 20.64
CA ASN A 135 5.01 8.79 20.01
C ASN A 135 4.07 8.02 20.96
N VAL A 136 4.01 8.39 22.25
CA VAL A 136 3.08 7.81 23.23
C VAL A 136 1.87 8.72 23.40
N TYR A 137 0.68 8.18 23.16
CA TYR A 137 -0.59 8.87 23.38
C TYR A 137 -0.72 9.38 24.82
N GLN A 138 -1.17 10.63 24.99
CA GLN A 138 -1.34 11.29 26.28
C GLN A 138 -2.81 11.59 26.59
N SER A 139 -3.52 12.20 25.64
CA SER A 139 -4.90 12.68 25.82
C SER A 139 -5.57 12.97 24.48
N GLY A 140 -6.85 13.34 24.51
CA GLY A 140 -7.65 13.69 23.34
C GLY A 140 -8.65 12.62 22.95
N SER A 141 -9.11 12.67 21.69
CA SER A 141 -9.99 11.63 21.17
C SER A 141 -9.20 10.40 20.73
N ILE A 142 -9.77 9.21 20.97
CA ILE A 142 -9.16 7.93 20.67
C ILE A 142 -10.23 6.90 20.30
N LEU A 143 -9.91 6.07 19.30
CA LEU A 143 -10.55 4.79 19.05
C LEU A 143 -9.50 3.70 19.19
N GLU A 144 -9.70 2.80 20.14
CA GLU A 144 -8.80 1.69 20.42
C GLU A 144 -9.58 0.39 20.68
N TYR A 145 -9.29 -0.70 19.96
CA TYR A 145 -10.06 -1.94 19.98
C TYR A 145 -11.57 -1.72 19.70
N VAL A 146 -11.86 -1.13 18.53
CA VAL A 146 -13.21 -0.80 18.09
C VAL A 146 -13.53 -1.49 16.76
N ASN A 147 -14.65 -2.20 16.71
CA ASN A 147 -15.21 -2.78 15.49
C ASN A 147 -16.30 -1.85 14.94
N LEU A 148 -16.15 -1.41 13.70
CA LEU A 148 -17.07 -0.58 12.95
C LEU A 148 -17.61 -1.38 11.77
N GLU A 149 -18.82 -1.90 11.90
CA GLU A 149 -19.41 -2.85 10.95
C GLU A 149 -20.48 -2.16 10.10
N THR A 150 -20.43 -2.36 8.78
CA THR A 150 -21.55 -2.01 7.87
C THR A 150 -21.91 -0.50 7.88
N GLY A 151 -20.90 0.36 8.00
CA GLY A 151 -21.04 1.82 7.93
C GLY A 151 -21.13 2.35 6.48
N GLY A 152 -21.12 3.68 6.33
CA GLY A 152 -21.08 4.35 5.02
C GLY A 152 -22.45 4.47 4.33
N GLY A 153 -23.55 4.40 5.08
CA GLY A 153 -24.90 4.59 4.58
C GLY A 153 -25.13 5.99 3.98
N PRO A 154 -26.21 6.18 3.19
CA PRO A 154 -26.51 7.46 2.55
C PRO A 154 -26.78 8.57 3.59
N THR A 155 -26.29 9.77 3.33
CA THR A 155 -26.66 10.96 4.11
C THR A 155 -28.08 11.39 3.73
N LEU A 156 -28.93 11.64 4.73
CA LEU A 156 -30.24 12.24 4.49
C LEU A 156 -30.07 13.75 4.32
N SER A 157 -30.09 14.24 3.08
CA SER A 157 -30.15 15.67 2.78
C SER A 157 -31.55 16.21 3.15
N ARG A 158 -31.61 17.45 3.64
CA ARG A 158 -32.87 18.18 3.85
C ARG A 158 -32.97 19.29 2.80
N PRO A 159 -34.09 19.48 2.07
CA PRO A 159 -35.39 18.77 2.05
C PRO A 159 -35.42 17.47 1.20
N PRO A 160 -36.47 16.62 1.34
CA PRO A 160 -36.61 15.30 0.68
C PRO A 160 -36.58 15.26 -0.86
N ASP A 161 -36.51 16.42 -1.50
CA ASP A 161 -36.45 16.55 -2.97
C ASP A 161 -35.02 16.47 -3.53
N PHE A 162 -34.00 16.43 -2.66
CA PHE A 162 -32.61 16.24 -3.09
C PHE A 162 -32.20 14.78 -2.95
N PRO A 163 -31.45 14.24 -3.92
CA PRO A 163 -30.87 12.91 -3.78
C PRO A 163 -29.97 12.89 -2.53
N SER A 164 -30.04 11.79 -1.79
CA SER A 164 -29.12 11.49 -0.70
C SER A 164 -27.69 11.47 -1.22
N ALA A 165 -26.76 12.19 -0.58
CA ALA A 165 -25.34 12.11 -0.93
C ALA A 165 -24.70 10.89 -0.25
N PRO A 166 -23.76 10.19 -0.90
CA PRO A 166 -23.01 9.12 -0.25
C PRO A 166 -22.24 9.65 0.96
N ALA A 167 -22.02 8.81 1.98
CA ALA A 167 -21.15 9.15 3.09
C ALA A 167 -19.71 9.43 2.60
N ASN A 168 -18.97 10.26 3.32
CA ASN A 168 -17.56 10.48 3.02
C ASN A 168 -16.70 9.29 3.43
N GLY A 169 -16.95 8.75 4.62
CA GLY A 169 -16.34 7.50 5.07
C GLY A 169 -16.94 7.04 6.39
N VAL A 170 -16.70 5.79 6.76
CA VAL A 170 -17.17 5.21 8.04
C VAL A 170 -16.56 5.98 9.21
N LEU A 171 -15.25 6.24 9.15
CA LEU A 171 -14.61 7.29 9.93
C LEU A 171 -14.41 8.51 9.03
N TYR A 172 -15.11 9.60 9.34
CA TYR A 172 -14.94 10.87 8.64
C TYR A 172 -14.19 11.87 9.52
N LEU A 173 -12.93 12.12 9.20
CA LEU A 173 -12.06 13.05 9.92
C LEU A 173 -12.04 14.39 9.17
N ASN A 174 -12.97 15.27 9.51
CA ASN A 174 -13.03 16.61 8.94
C ASN A 174 -12.28 17.57 9.87
N GLY A 175 -10.96 17.65 9.75
CA GLY A 175 -10.08 18.44 10.64
C GLY A 175 -9.84 17.83 12.03
N GLY A 176 -10.63 16.84 12.43
CA GLY A 176 -10.37 16.05 13.63
C GLY A 176 -9.17 15.12 13.47
N ARG A 177 -8.41 14.94 14.55
CA ARG A 177 -7.23 14.05 14.59
C ARG A 177 -7.31 13.07 15.77
N PRO A 178 -8.27 12.13 15.82
CA PRO A 178 -8.25 11.09 16.85
C PRO A 178 -7.04 10.18 16.66
N TYR A 179 -6.62 9.51 17.73
CA TYR A 179 -5.71 8.38 17.61
C TYR A 179 -6.51 7.13 17.23
N ILE A 180 -6.13 6.47 16.14
CA ILE A 180 -6.78 5.27 15.63
C ILE A 180 -5.81 4.11 15.81
N ASN A 181 -6.12 3.17 16.69
CA ASN A 181 -5.29 2.01 17.00
C ASN A 181 -6.15 0.75 17.12
N GLN A 182 -5.78 -0.37 16.51
CA GLN A 182 -6.56 -1.61 16.67
C GLN A 182 -8.05 -1.44 16.31
N VAL A 183 -8.34 -0.65 15.27
CA VAL A 183 -9.72 -0.45 14.78
C VAL A 183 -9.97 -1.38 13.60
N HIS A 184 -11.11 -2.07 13.61
CA HIS A 184 -11.55 -2.94 12.52
C HIS A 184 -12.76 -2.32 11.81
N ILE A 185 -12.59 -1.86 10.58
CA ILE A 185 -13.64 -1.29 9.74
C ILE A 185 -13.96 -2.30 8.63
N SER A 186 -15.22 -2.70 8.52
CA SER A 186 -15.65 -3.75 7.59
C SER A 186 -16.98 -3.46 6.89
N ASP A 187 -17.11 -4.01 5.68
CA ASP A 187 -18.33 -4.07 4.86
C ASP A 187 -18.97 -2.70 4.60
N CYS A 188 -18.15 -1.73 4.20
CA CYS A 188 -18.50 -0.31 4.05
C CYS A 188 -19.12 -0.01 2.68
N ALA A 189 -20.05 0.95 2.63
CA ALA A 189 -20.60 1.49 1.37
C ALA A 189 -20.01 2.87 0.98
N ALA A 190 -18.91 3.24 1.64
CA ALA A 190 -18.13 4.45 1.42
C ALA A 190 -16.66 4.14 1.75
N SER A 191 -15.78 5.14 1.65
CA SER A 191 -14.41 5.03 2.16
C SER A 191 -14.38 4.50 3.60
N GLY A 192 -13.45 3.60 3.94
CA GLY A 192 -13.29 3.16 5.33
C GLY A 192 -12.91 4.32 6.24
N ILE A 193 -11.87 5.05 5.87
CA ILE A 193 -11.42 6.27 6.56
C ILE A 193 -11.28 7.38 5.53
N TYR A 194 -11.96 8.50 5.75
CA TYR A 194 -11.84 9.69 4.92
C TYR A 194 -11.35 10.86 5.77
N VAL A 195 -10.18 11.40 5.41
CA VAL A 195 -9.52 12.50 6.10
C VAL A 195 -9.53 13.73 5.22
N LEU A 196 -10.03 14.84 5.77
CA LEU A 196 -10.10 16.13 5.10
C LEU A 196 -9.56 17.22 6.02
N ASN A 197 -8.56 17.98 5.56
CA ASN A 197 -8.04 19.18 6.25
C ASN A 197 -7.54 18.91 7.68
N ALA A 198 -6.84 17.80 7.89
CA ALA A 198 -6.40 17.35 9.21
C ALA A 198 -5.11 18.01 9.73
N ALA A 199 -4.77 19.22 9.27
CA ALA A 199 -3.70 20.12 9.74
C ALA A 199 -2.96 19.71 11.04
N GLY A 200 -1.81 19.04 10.93
CA GLY A 200 -1.06 18.49 12.07
C GLY A 200 -1.00 16.97 12.07
N TYR A 201 -0.68 16.37 13.23
CA TYR A 201 -0.32 14.95 13.33
C TYR A 201 -1.53 14.02 13.53
N LEU A 202 -1.76 13.12 12.57
CA LEU A 202 -2.74 12.04 12.62
C LEU A 202 -2.01 10.68 12.59
N LYS A 203 -2.36 9.79 13.52
CA LYS A 203 -1.77 8.46 13.64
C LYS A 203 -2.82 7.36 13.52
N ILE A 204 -2.62 6.46 12.56
CA ILE A 204 -3.40 5.26 12.31
C ILE A 204 -2.45 4.07 12.43
N GLU A 205 -2.72 3.14 13.34
CA GLU A 205 -1.88 1.95 13.45
C GLU A 205 -2.62 0.68 13.85
N ASN A 206 -2.01 -0.47 13.54
CA ASN A 206 -2.48 -1.80 13.91
C ASN A 206 -3.96 -2.05 13.56
N SER A 207 -4.47 -1.40 12.51
CA SER A 207 -5.90 -1.38 12.20
C SER A 207 -6.19 -2.22 10.96
N THR A 208 -7.46 -2.52 10.71
CA THR A 208 -7.93 -3.24 9.52
C THR A 208 -9.05 -2.45 8.87
N ILE A 209 -8.93 -2.22 7.56
CA ILE A 209 -9.94 -1.61 6.71
C ILE A 209 -10.17 -2.58 5.56
N VAL A 210 -11.33 -3.24 5.56
CA VAL A 210 -11.60 -4.37 4.66
C VAL A 210 -13.00 -4.30 4.05
N ASN A 211 -13.13 -4.69 2.78
CA ASN A 211 -14.40 -4.71 2.06
C ASN A 211 -15.15 -3.37 2.11
N CYS A 212 -14.43 -2.25 2.06
CA CYS A 212 -15.04 -0.94 1.92
C CYS A 212 -15.13 -0.58 0.42
N HIS A 213 -16.36 -0.40 -0.06
CA HIS A 213 -16.65 -0.16 -1.47
C HIS A 213 -17.27 1.22 -1.66
N ASP A 214 -16.46 2.17 -2.12
CA ASP A 214 -16.92 3.51 -2.43
C ASP A 214 -17.46 3.58 -3.86
N THR A 215 -18.74 3.89 -4.01
CA THR A 215 -19.36 4.09 -5.34
C THR A 215 -19.45 5.57 -5.71
N SER A 216 -18.74 6.45 -5.00
CA SER A 216 -18.69 7.87 -5.30
C SER A 216 -17.56 8.16 -6.29
N ALA A 217 -17.62 9.30 -6.96
CA ALA A 217 -16.61 9.66 -7.96
C ALA A 217 -15.33 10.25 -7.36
N ASN A 218 -15.18 10.39 -6.04
CA ASN A 218 -14.20 11.33 -5.47
C ASN A 218 -13.40 10.80 -4.28
N LYS A 219 -13.28 9.47 -4.09
CA LYS A 219 -12.66 8.88 -2.88
C LYS A 219 -12.05 7.52 -3.16
N ALA A 220 -11.10 7.10 -2.32
CA ALA A 220 -10.63 5.72 -2.27
C ALA A 220 -11.61 4.82 -1.51
N GLY A 221 -11.58 3.51 -1.80
CA GLY A 221 -12.36 2.52 -1.06
C GLY A 221 -11.87 2.34 0.38
N GLY A 222 -10.55 2.20 0.57
CA GLY A 222 -9.95 1.99 1.87
C GLY A 222 -9.75 3.28 2.68
N ILE A 223 -8.64 3.98 2.45
CA ILE A 223 -8.25 5.19 3.17
C ILE A 223 -8.05 6.32 2.18
N THR A 224 -8.75 7.43 2.37
CA THR A 224 -8.55 8.67 1.61
C THR A 224 -8.03 9.76 2.53
N VAL A 225 -6.95 10.43 2.13
CA VAL A 225 -6.39 11.58 2.85
C VAL A 225 -6.18 12.72 1.88
N VAL A 226 -6.88 13.83 2.11
CA VAL A 226 -6.81 15.02 1.27
C VAL A 226 -6.65 16.25 2.17
N ASP A 227 -5.66 17.09 1.88
CA ASP A 227 -5.59 18.45 2.44
C ASP A 227 -5.96 19.49 1.37
N SER A 228 -6.97 20.32 1.64
CA SER A 228 -7.38 21.37 0.71
C SER A 228 -6.49 22.62 0.76
N LEU A 229 -5.70 22.80 1.82
CA LEU A 229 -4.84 23.97 2.02
C LEU A 229 -3.38 23.54 2.00
N SER A 230 -2.67 23.80 0.90
CA SER A 230 -1.26 23.40 0.69
C SER A 230 -0.25 23.99 1.70
N SER A 231 -0.71 24.68 2.75
CA SER A 231 0.11 25.28 3.81
C SER A 231 -0.20 24.77 5.23
N THR A 232 -1.16 23.85 5.43
CA THR A 232 -1.63 23.47 6.78
C THR A 232 -0.87 22.33 7.46
N GLY A 233 0.16 21.75 6.85
CA GLY A 233 1.10 20.89 7.57
C GLY A 233 0.49 19.56 8.06
N THR A 234 -0.43 18.96 7.30
CA THR A 234 -0.92 17.61 7.62
C THR A 234 0.24 16.62 7.58
N ILE A 235 0.46 15.93 8.71
CA ILE A 235 1.43 14.85 8.88
C ILE A 235 0.62 13.61 9.23
N ILE A 236 0.68 12.60 8.37
CA ILE A 236 -0.01 11.34 8.61
C ILE A 236 0.96 10.18 8.74
N GLU A 237 0.68 9.31 9.70
CA GLU A 237 1.39 8.06 9.91
C GLU A 237 0.39 6.89 9.87
N ILE A 238 0.63 5.95 8.95
CA ILE A 238 -0.15 4.72 8.78
C ILE A 238 0.82 3.55 8.97
N ARG A 239 0.66 2.80 10.08
CA ARG A 239 1.54 1.68 10.41
C ARG A 239 0.81 0.39 10.65
N ASN A 240 1.42 -0.74 10.28
CA ASN A 240 0.93 -2.08 10.61
C ASN A 240 -0.57 -2.27 10.30
N THR A 241 -1.07 -1.58 9.29
CA THR A 241 -2.50 -1.53 8.97
C THR A 241 -2.77 -2.42 7.78
N ASN A 242 -3.85 -3.19 7.86
CA ASN A 242 -4.33 -4.03 6.77
C ASN A 242 -5.41 -3.29 5.99
N VAL A 243 -5.15 -2.94 4.72
CA VAL A 243 -6.10 -2.30 3.81
C VAL A 243 -6.38 -3.27 2.66
N THR A 244 -7.44 -4.07 2.79
CA THR A 244 -7.69 -5.20 1.89
C THR A 244 -9.06 -5.23 1.25
N ASN A 245 -9.12 -5.72 0.01
CA ASN A 245 -10.39 -5.95 -0.71
C ASN A 245 -11.29 -4.72 -0.80
N ASN A 246 -10.70 -3.52 -0.80
CA ASN A 246 -11.44 -2.28 -0.94
C ASN A 246 -11.54 -1.91 -2.42
N SER A 247 -12.60 -1.20 -2.78
CA SER A 247 -12.74 -0.74 -4.16
C SER A 247 -13.33 0.66 -4.24
N THR A 248 -13.02 1.35 -5.34
CA THR A 248 -13.66 2.62 -5.68
C THR A 248 -14.15 2.60 -7.12
N SER A 249 -15.19 3.38 -7.41
CA SER A 249 -15.57 3.75 -8.78
C SER A 249 -15.01 5.11 -9.21
N SER A 250 -14.21 5.76 -8.36
CA SER A 250 -13.66 7.09 -8.66
C SER A 250 -12.65 7.04 -9.81
N PRO A 251 -12.70 8.00 -10.75
CA PRO A 251 -11.68 8.12 -11.78
C PRO A 251 -10.34 8.67 -11.28
N ASN A 252 -10.24 9.15 -10.03
CA ASN A 252 -9.06 9.89 -9.58
C ASN A 252 -8.48 9.38 -8.25
N HIS A 253 -8.89 8.20 -7.78
CA HIS A 253 -8.49 7.70 -6.46
C HIS A 253 -8.13 6.22 -6.48
N ALA A 254 -7.28 5.85 -5.51
CA ALA A 254 -6.85 4.48 -5.28
C ALA A 254 -7.98 3.55 -4.83
N GLY A 255 -7.84 2.25 -5.07
CA GLY A 255 -8.70 1.25 -4.44
C GLY A 255 -8.44 1.17 -2.94
N GLY A 256 -7.15 1.07 -2.58
CA GLY A 256 -6.67 0.96 -1.20
C GLY A 256 -6.46 2.31 -0.51
N VAL A 257 -5.31 2.93 -0.72
CA VAL A 257 -4.88 4.16 -0.01
C VAL A 257 -4.61 5.29 -0.99
N HIS A 258 -5.33 6.41 -0.84
CA HIS A 258 -5.10 7.65 -1.58
C HIS A 258 -4.57 8.74 -0.66
N ILE A 259 -3.40 9.28 -0.97
CA ILE A 259 -2.79 10.40 -0.25
C ILE A 259 -2.62 11.56 -1.22
N GLU A 260 -3.21 12.70 -0.88
CA GLU A 260 -3.16 13.89 -1.70
C GLU A 260 -2.92 15.15 -0.86
N ARG A 261 -1.98 15.99 -1.32
CA ARG A 261 -1.73 17.35 -0.80
C ARG A 261 -1.29 17.41 0.66
N VAL A 262 -0.71 16.35 1.21
CA VAL A 262 -0.19 16.35 2.59
C VAL A 262 1.30 16.65 2.61
N THR A 263 1.79 17.28 3.68
CA THR A 263 3.21 17.65 3.76
C THR A 263 4.10 16.42 3.96
N THR A 264 3.67 15.51 4.84
CA THR A 264 4.42 14.30 5.17
C THR A 264 3.46 13.13 5.34
N ALA A 265 3.78 12.01 4.68
CA ALA A 265 3.07 10.74 4.85
C ALA A 265 4.06 9.63 5.12
N THR A 266 3.86 8.89 6.20
CA THR A 266 4.69 7.73 6.57
C THR A 266 3.84 6.48 6.56
N LEU A 267 4.06 5.60 5.57
CA LEU A 267 3.36 4.33 5.39
C LEU A 267 4.33 3.18 5.62
N VAL A 268 4.25 2.53 6.79
CA VAL A 268 5.24 1.53 7.20
C VAL A 268 4.63 0.22 7.71
N GLY A 269 5.09 -0.91 7.17
CA GLY A 269 4.69 -2.24 7.65
C GLY A 269 3.23 -2.58 7.36
N ASN A 270 2.59 -1.91 6.41
CA ASN A 270 1.20 -2.14 6.05
C ASN A 270 1.06 -3.32 5.09
N THR A 271 -0.12 -3.92 5.08
CA THR A 271 -0.55 -4.86 4.05
C THR A 271 -1.65 -4.19 3.23
N ILE A 272 -1.41 -3.98 1.94
CA ILE A 272 -2.32 -3.30 1.02
C ILE A 272 -2.58 -4.27 -0.13
N ALA A 273 -3.70 -4.99 -0.10
CA ALA A 273 -3.90 -6.10 -1.01
C ALA A 273 -5.33 -6.33 -1.51
N GLY A 274 -5.47 -6.86 -2.72
CA GLY A 274 -6.79 -7.16 -3.29
C GLY A 274 -7.65 -5.92 -3.57
N ASN A 275 -7.06 -4.72 -3.59
CA ASN A 275 -7.82 -3.49 -3.80
C ASN A 275 -7.97 -3.18 -5.28
N ILE A 276 -9.11 -2.58 -5.66
CA ILE A 276 -9.51 -2.42 -7.07
C ILE A 276 -9.92 -0.97 -7.35
N THR A 277 -9.40 -0.39 -8.44
CA THR A 277 -9.80 0.93 -8.96
C THR A 277 -9.87 0.91 -10.49
N PRO A 278 -10.79 1.66 -11.12
CA PRO A 278 -10.82 1.79 -12.58
C PRO A 278 -9.75 2.74 -13.12
N GLN A 279 -8.91 3.36 -12.27
CA GLN A 279 -7.92 4.34 -12.74
C GLN A 279 -6.51 4.12 -12.19
N LEU A 280 -6.11 4.88 -11.15
CA LEU A 280 -4.72 4.90 -10.70
C LEU A 280 -4.58 4.33 -9.30
N GLY A 281 -3.54 3.52 -9.10
CA GLY A 281 -3.15 3.08 -7.76
C GLY A 281 -4.10 2.05 -7.19
N GLY A 282 -4.11 0.83 -7.72
CA GLY A 282 -4.96 -0.25 -7.19
C GLY A 282 -4.74 -0.40 -5.69
N GLY A 283 -3.48 -0.53 -5.29
CA GLY A 283 -3.07 -0.48 -3.89
C GLY A 283 -2.97 0.94 -3.35
N MET A 284 -2.10 1.77 -3.94
CA MET A 284 -1.81 3.11 -3.46
C MET A 284 -1.76 4.14 -4.58
N PHE A 285 -2.31 5.33 -4.34
CA PHE A 285 -2.09 6.51 -5.18
C PHE A 285 -1.55 7.65 -4.33
N LEU A 286 -0.34 8.11 -4.66
CA LEU A 286 0.33 9.25 -4.01
C LEU A 286 0.38 10.41 -5.02
N PHE A 287 -0.39 11.45 -4.74
CA PHE A 287 -0.58 12.56 -5.67
C PHE A 287 -0.34 13.91 -4.97
N ASP A 288 0.20 14.89 -5.71
CA ASP A 288 0.18 16.28 -5.27
C ASP A 288 0.11 17.24 -6.47
N LEU A 289 0.09 18.54 -6.19
CA LEU A 289 0.25 19.55 -7.23
C LEU A 289 1.71 19.73 -7.61
N ALA A 290 1.97 19.86 -8.91
CA ALA A 290 3.28 20.22 -9.44
C ALA A 290 3.92 21.39 -8.67
N GLY A 291 5.15 21.16 -8.18
CA GLY A 291 5.93 22.15 -7.43
C GLY A 291 5.71 22.15 -5.91
N VAL A 292 4.86 21.25 -5.39
CA VAL A 292 4.75 21.01 -3.95
C VAL A 292 5.83 20.01 -3.52
N GLU A 293 6.69 20.42 -2.58
CA GLU A 293 7.65 19.49 -1.97
C GLU A 293 6.93 18.62 -0.93
N THR A 294 6.72 17.35 -1.26
CA THR A 294 6.22 16.35 -0.31
C THR A 294 7.37 15.55 0.30
N ASN A 295 7.13 14.92 1.45
CA ASN A 295 8.03 13.94 2.03
C ASN A 295 7.26 12.66 2.35
N TYR A 296 7.09 11.80 1.33
CA TYR A 296 6.41 10.53 1.48
C TYR A 296 7.41 9.39 1.70
N THR A 297 7.17 8.55 2.70
CA THR A 297 7.95 7.35 2.97
C THR A 297 7.03 6.13 2.88
N VAL A 298 7.30 5.26 1.92
CA VAL A 298 6.63 3.96 1.75
C VAL A 298 7.67 2.88 2.06
N GLN A 299 7.60 2.30 3.26
CA GLN A 299 8.65 1.41 3.74
C GLN A 299 8.13 0.09 4.34
N GLY A 300 8.74 -1.03 3.96
CA GLY A 300 8.44 -2.31 4.63
C GLY A 300 7.02 -2.82 4.41
N ASN A 301 6.29 -2.30 3.42
CA ASN A 301 4.91 -2.71 3.14
C ASN A 301 4.86 -3.95 2.24
N THR A 302 3.75 -4.68 2.33
CA THR A 302 3.35 -5.68 1.34
C THR A 302 2.19 -5.12 0.51
N ILE A 303 2.42 -4.93 -0.78
CA ILE A 303 1.46 -4.34 -1.73
C ILE A 303 1.22 -5.39 -2.81
N ALA A 304 0.09 -6.11 -2.72
CA ALA A 304 -0.07 -7.30 -3.54
C ALA A 304 -1.49 -7.60 -4.04
N GLY A 305 -1.61 -8.20 -5.22
CA GLY A 305 -2.92 -8.60 -5.75
C GLY A 305 -3.85 -7.42 -6.01
N ASN A 306 -3.32 -6.20 -6.17
CA ASN A 306 -4.14 -5.02 -6.43
C ASN A 306 -4.31 -4.80 -7.93
N ILE A 307 -5.46 -4.25 -8.32
CA ILE A 307 -5.86 -4.09 -9.70
C ILE A 307 -6.19 -2.61 -9.96
N ALA A 308 -5.58 -2.03 -10.98
CA ALA A 308 -5.95 -0.72 -11.51
C ALA A 308 -6.24 -0.84 -13.00
N ASP A 309 -7.40 -0.41 -13.49
CA ASP A 309 -7.67 -0.60 -14.93
C ASP A 309 -6.66 0.21 -15.78
N ASN A 310 -6.34 1.44 -15.37
CA ASN A 310 -5.41 2.30 -16.11
C ASN A 310 -3.94 2.05 -15.73
N SER A 311 -3.44 2.58 -14.60
CA SER A 311 -2.00 2.54 -14.30
C SER A 311 -1.68 2.40 -12.82
N GLY A 312 -0.51 1.83 -12.49
CA GLY A 312 -0.04 1.65 -11.12
C GLY A 312 -0.89 0.65 -10.35
N GLY A 313 -0.89 -0.62 -10.78
CA GLY A 313 -1.66 -1.69 -10.11
C GLY A 313 -1.32 -1.74 -8.62
N GLY A 314 -0.02 -1.76 -8.30
CA GLY A 314 0.48 -1.65 -6.93
C GLY A 314 0.47 -0.21 -6.42
N ILE A 315 1.37 0.61 -6.95
CA ILE A 315 1.55 2.02 -6.56
C ILE A 315 1.51 2.90 -7.81
N ALA A 316 0.70 3.95 -7.79
CA ALA A 316 0.78 5.09 -8.70
C ALA A 316 1.31 6.32 -7.97
N MET A 317 2.15 7.10 -8.64
CA MET A 317 2.63 8.39 -8.16
C MET A 317 2.61 9.45 -9.26
N GLU A 318 2.14 10.64 -8.93
CA GLU A 318 2.10 11.78 -9.85
C GLU A 318 2.35 13.08 -9.08
N ASP A 319 3.30 13.90 -9.57
CA ASP A 319 3.68 15.18 -8.98
C ASP A 319 4.02 15.12 -7.47
N ALA A 320 4.55 13.98 -7.01
CA ALA A 320 4.83 13.71 -5.60
C ALA A 320 6.26 13.17 -5.40
N ASN A 321 6.91 13.61 -4.32
CA ASN A 321 8.22 13.13 -3.91
C ASN A 321 8.09 12.02 -2.87
N ALA A 322 8.79 10.91 -3.10
CA ALA A 322 8.72 9.75 -2.23
C ALA A 322 10.02 8.93 -2.16
N THR A 323 10.21 8.31 -0.99
CA THR A 323 11.15 7.19 -0.81
C THR A 323 10.35 5.90 -0.69
N ILE A 324 10.54 5.00 -1.67
CA ILE A 324 9.96 3.66 -1.71
C ILE A 324 11.06 2.68 -1.32
N LEU A 325 11.10 2.33 -0.04
CA LEU A 325 12.22 1.60 0.56
C LEU A 325 11.78 0.24 1.06
N GLY A 326 12.32 -0.80 0.45
CA GLY A 326 12.20 -2.12 0.98
C GLY A 326 10.75 -2.57 1.17
N ASN A 327 9.96 -2.53 0.12
CA ASN A 327 8.61 -3.08 0.05
C ASN A 327 8.62 -4.40 -0.72
N ILE A 328 7.55 -5.18 -0.58
CA ILE A 328 7.20 -6.27 -1.48
C ILE A 328 6.04 -5.77 -2.34
N ILE A 329 6.26 -5.65 -3.64
CA ILE A 329 5.28 -5.22 -4.64
C ILE A 329 5.07 -6.42 -5.57
N ASP A 330 4.00 -7.18 -5.32
CA ASP A 330 3.83 -8.53 -5.85
C ASP A 330 2.46 -8.77 -6.48
N ASP A 331 2.40 -9.39 -7.66
CA ASP A 331 1.13 -9.83 -8.26
C ASP A 331 0.11 -8.69 -8.43
N ASN A 332 0.57 -7.48 -8.72
CA ASN A 332 -0.31 -6.35 -9.03
C ASN A 332 -0.50 -6.23 -10.55
N LEU A 333 -1.70 -5.83 -10.94
CA LEU A 333 -2.14 -5.85 -12.33
C LEU A 333 -2.64 -4.47 -12.77
N THR A 334 -2.25 -4.07 -13.98
CA THR A 334 -3.02 -3.10 -14.77
C THR A 334 -3.61 -3.74 -16.01
N THR A 335 -4.88 -3.44 -16.33
CA THR A 335 -5.56 -4.10 -17.45
C THR A 335 -5.40 -3.36 -18.77
N GLU A 336 -5.18 -2.04 -18.75
CA GLU A 336 -5.14 -1.21 -19.95
C GLU A 336 -3.77 -0.62 -20.25
N ASN A 337 -3.12 0.02 -19.27
CA ASN A 337 -1.93 0.84 -19.54
C ASN A 337 -0.69 0.39 -18.77
N PHE A 338 -0.23 1.17 -17.78
CA PHE A 338 1.20 1.19 -17.43
C PHE A 338 1.49 0.81 -15.98
N GLY A 339 2.67 0.26 -15.72
CA GLY A 339 3.18 0.14 -14.35
C GLY A 339 2.38 -0.86 -13.52
N GLY A 340 2.48 -2.15 -13.82
CA GLY A 340 1.79 -3.21 -13.06
C GLY A 340 2.13 -3.11 -11.57
N GLY A 341 3.42 -3.04 -11.27
CA GLY A 341 3.93 -2.81 -9.92
C GLY A 341 3.92 -1.33 -9.53
N LEU A 342 4.69 -0.51 -10.25
CA LEU A 342 4.91 0.89 -9.93
C LEU A 342 4.78 1.77 -11.18
N TYR A 343 3.95 2.81 -11.08
CA TYR A 343 3.81 3.88 -12.07
C TYR A 343 4.26 5.21 -11.46
N ILE A 344 5.23 5.89 -12.10
CA ILE A 344 5.74 7.20 -11.68
C ILE A 344 5.57 8.20 -12.82
N ALA A 345 4.90 9.33 -12.54
CA ALA A 345 4.69 10.39 -13.52
C ALA A 345 4.80 11.82 -12.94
N GLY A 346 4.67 12.81 -13.82
CA GLY A 346 4.68 14.23 -13.45
C GLY A 346 6.08 14.72 -13.06
N ASN A 347 6.16 15.63 -12.10
CA ASN A 347 7.41 16.21 -11.60
C ASN A 347 7.92 15.49 -10.34
N SER A 348 7.72 14.17 -10.27
CA SER A 348 8.02 13.36 -9.09
C SER A 348 9.53 13.15 -8.88
N VAL A 349 10.03 13.35 -7.66
CA VAL A 349 11.39 12.96 -7.24
C VAL A 349 11.31 11.69 -6.41
N VAL A 350 11.84 10.59 -6.94
CA VAL A 350 11.57 9.26 -6.38
C VAL A 350 12.85 8.45 -6.18
N GLN A 351 12.99 7.91 -4.98
CA GLN A 351 14.00 6.90 -4.65
C GLN A 351 13.33 5.54 -4.48
N VAL A 352 13.64 4.60 -5.37
CA VAL A 352 13.19 3.20 -5.29
C VAL A 352 14.37 2.35 -4.87
N ASP A 353 14.45 1.99 -3.59
CA ASP A 353 15.59 1.30 -3.00
C ASP A 353 15.24 0.00 -2.27
N GLY A 354 15.99 -1.08 -2.50
CA GLY A 354 15.91 -2.29 -1.69
C GLY A 354 14.59 -3.07 -1.77
N ASN A 355 13.76 -2.82 -2.79
CA ASN A 355 12.44 -3.44 -2.97
C ASN A 355 12.51 -4.79 -3.69
N ALA A 356 11.51 -5.64 -3.44
CA ALA A 356 11.20 -6.78 -4.28
C ALA A 356 9.96 -6.44 -5.12
N ILE A 357 10.14 -6.26 -6.43
CA ILE A 357 9.09 -5.90 -7.40
C ILE A 357 8.94 -7.09 -8.34
N LYS A 358 7.91 -7.91 -8.10
CA LYS A 358 7.83 -9.23 -8.72
C LYS A 358 6.44 -9.62 -9.18
N ASN A 359 6.36 -10.44 -10.22
CA ASN A 359 5.11 -11.01 -10.74
C ASN A 359 4.04 -9.95 -11.06
N ASN A 360 4.41 -8.70 -11.31
CA ASN A 360 3.44 -7.68 -11.68
C ASN A 360 3.22 -7.71 -13.18
N ASP A 361 2.01 -7.34 -13.60
CA ASP A 361 1.58 -7.39 -14.99
C ASP A 361 0.95 -6.06 -15.40
N ALA A 362 1.27 -5.59 -16.61
CA ALA A 362 0.71 -4.37 -17.18
C ALA A 362 0.12 -4.63 -18.57
N GLY A 363 -1.03 -4.03 -18.84
CA GLY A 363 -1.70 -4.17 -20.14
C GLY A 363 -0.87 -3.65 -21.32
N SER A 364 0.01 -2.66 -21.09
CA SER A 364 0.81 -2.01 -22.13
C SER A 364 2.31 -1.99 -21.80
N ASP A 365 2.82 -1.03 -21.02
CA ASP A 365 4.27 -0.86 -20.82
C ASP A 365 4.65 -0.87 -19.31
N GLY A 366 5.85 -1.36 -18.99
CA GLY A 366 6.42 -1.26 -17.65
C GLY A 366 5.79 -2.22 -16.64
N GLY A 367 5.81 -3.53 -16.91
CA GLY A 367 5.22 -4.56 -16.04
C GLY A 367 5.61 -4.41 -14.56
N GLY A 368 6.91 -4.35 -14.30
CA GLY A 368 7.43 -4.02 -12.96
C GLY A 368 7.34 -2.52 -12.65
N ILE A 369 8.03 -1.71 -13.44
CA ILE A 369 8.15 -0.26 -13.24
C ILE A 369 7.94 0.49 -14.55
N TYR A 370 7.06 1.48 -14.52
CA TYR A 370 6.90 2.49 -15.56
C TYR A 370 7.25 3.88 -15.05
N VAL A 371 8.02 4.64 -15.83
CA VAL A 371 8.38 6.03 -15.51
C VAL A 371 8.11 6.96 -16.69
N ASN A 372 7.33 8.01 -16.46
CA ASN A 372 7.08 9.10 -17.39
C ASN A 372 7.08 10.45 -16.67
N SER A 373 8.29 10.96 -16.40
CA SER A 373 8.49 12.18 -15.63
C SER A 373 8.98 13.33 -16.54
N THR A 374 9.13 14.54 -15.99
CA THR A 374 9.71 15.69 -16.71
C THR A 374 11.19 15.92 -16.40
N SER A 375 11.92 16.54 -17.35
CA SER A 375 13.40 16.64 -17.35
C SER A 375 14.06 17.38 -16.18
N ALA A 376 13.27 17.90 -15.25
CA ALA A 376 13.72 18.55 -14.02
C ALA A 376 13.77 17.60 -12.79
N THR A 377 13.47 16.31 -12.97
CA THR A 377 13.34 15.34 -11.87
C THR A 377 14.56 14.43 -11.69
N SER A 378 14.68 13.85 -10.49
CA SER A 378 15.72 12.86 -10.16
C SER A 378 15.05 11.57 -9.71
N ILE A 379 15.08 10.55 -10.57
CA ILE A 379 14.58 9.21 -10.27
C ILE A 379 15.76 8.26 -10.13
N THR A 380 15.84 7.56 -8.99
CA THR A 380 16.89 6.58 -8.72
C THR A 380 16.28 5.23 -8.38
N ILE A 381 16.71 4.18 -9.09
CA ILE A 381 16.29 2.80 -8.87
C ILE A 381 17.53 2.01 -8.45
N THR A 382 17.64 1.65 -7.17
CA THR A 382 18.84 1.02 -6.61
C THR A 382 18.59 -0.19 -5.75
N ASN A 383 19.49 -1.18 -5.78
CA ASN A 383 19.46 -2.34 -4.87
C ASN A 383 18.14 -3.13 -4.89
N ASN A 384 17.36 -3.07 -5.97
CA ASN A 384 16.07 -3.76 -6.08
C ASN A 384 16.23 -5.14 -6.71
N ALA A 385 15.33 -6.05 -6.35
CA ALA A 385 15.09 -7.30 -7.07
C ALA A 385 13.80 -7.14 -7.90
N ILE A 386 13.95 -7.07 -9.23
CA ILE A 386 12.87 -6.84 -10.20
C ILE A 386 12.76 -8.09 -11.07
N PHE A 387 11.76 -8.94 -10.80
CA PHE A 387 11.71 -10.25 -11.45
C PHE A 387 10.33 -10.85 -11.70
N GLY A 388 10.21 -11.67 -12.73
CA GLY A 388 8.95 -12.34 -13.05
C GLY A 388 7.85 -11.38 -13.51
N ASN A 389 8.17 -10.13 -13.86
CA ASN A 389 7.16 -9.17 -14.31
C ASN A 389 6.86 -9.38 -15.81
N ASN A 390 5.60 -9.15 -16.18
CA ASN A 390 5.06 -9.29 -17.52
C ASN A 390 4.43 -7.96 -17.98
N THR A 391 4.28 -7.77 -19.29
CA THR A 391 3.54 -6.66 -19.86
C THR A 391 3.07 -7.01 -21.26
N GLY A 392 1.93 -6.48 -21.72
CA GLY A 392 1.43 -6.66 -23.09
C GLY A 392 2.20 -5.90 -24.18
N GLY A 393 3.23 -5.15 -23.79
CA GLY A 393 4.01 -4.23 -24.61
C GLY A 393 5.47 -4.17 -24.16
N ARG A 394 5.98 -2.98 -23.82
CA ARG A 394 7.42 -2.70 -23.69
C ARG A 394 7.89 -2.64 -22.25
N GLY A 395 9.12 -3.08 -22.01
CA GLY A 395 9.75 -2.98 -20.70
C GLY A 395 9.08 -3.85 -19.66
N GLY A 396 8.99 -5.17 -19.89
CA GLY A 396 8.37 -6.11 -18.95
C GLY A 396 8.90 -5.96 -17.52
N ALA A 397 10.20 -5.69 -17.36
CA ALA A 397 10.76 -5.28 -16.09
C ALA A 397 10.60 -3.78 -15.84
N ILE A 398 11.15 -2.96 -16.74
CA ILE A 398 11.26 -1.51 -16.59
C ILE A 398 11.05 -0.84 -17.94
N PHE A 399 10.16 0.14 -17.97
CA PHE A 399 10.00 1.07 -19.08
C PHE A 399 10.22 2.51 -18.60
N ILE A 400 11.17 3.21 -19.22
CA ILE A 400 11.44 4.63 -18.95
C ILE A 400 11.13 5.44 -20.21
N GLU A 401 10.07 6.23 -20.17
CA GLU A 401 9.65 7.07 -21.29
C GLU A 401 10.51 8.34 -21.39
N LYS A 402 10.81 8.97 -20.24
CA LYS A 402 11.47 10.27 -20.15
C LYS A 402 12.44 10.33 -18.95
N ASP A 403 13.38 11.28 -19.03
CA ASP A 403 14.35 11.74 -18.00
C ASP A 403 15.64 10.97 -17.73
N ALA A 404 16.65 11.74 -17.32
CA ALA A 404 17.90 11.20 -16.83
C ALA A 404 17.67 10.34 -15.59
N ILE A 405 17.77 9.03 -15.75
CA ILE A 405 17.55 8.07 -14.66
C ILE A 405 18.86 7.47 -14.17
N THR A 406 18.91 7.11 -12.89
CA THR A 406 20.00 6.29 -12.35
C THR A 406 19.45 4.92 -11.97
N ILE A 407 19.88 3.87 -12.67
CA ILE A 407 19.52 2.46 -12.38
C ILE A 407 20.81 1.74 -12.01
N THR A 408 21.02 1.46 -10.71
CA THR A 408 22.27 0.81 -10.28
C THR A 408 22.11 -0.28 -9.23
N ASN A 409 22.99 -1.27 -9.27
CA ASN A 409 23.02 -2.35 -8.27
C ASN A 409 21.71 -3.14 -8.15
N ASN A 410 20.91 -3.20 -9.21
CA ASN A 410 19.67 -3.97 -9.21
C ASN A 410 19.90 -5.39 -9.73
N MET A 411 19.06 -6.33 -9.30
CA MET A 411 18.83 -7.55 -10.03
C MET A 411 17.57 -7.42 -10.89
N ILE A 412 17.71 -7.60 -12.20
CA ILE A 412 16.61 -7.63 -13.16
C ILE A 412 16.60 -9.01 -13.80
N ALA A 413 15.65 -9.87 -13.40
CA ALA A 413 15.69 -11.26 -13.78
C ALA A 413 14.35 -11.89 -14.12
N ASP A 414 14.34 -12.90 -14.98
CA ASP A 414 13.15 -13.73 -15.22
C ASP A 414 11.91 -12.92 -15.65
N ASN A 415 12.09 -11.72 -16.21
CA ASN A 415 10.97 -10.90 -16.73
C ASN A 415 10.66 -11.33 -18.16
N VAL A 416 9.37 -11.37 -18.49
CA VAL A 416 8.86 -11.97 -19.72
C VAL A 416 7.77 -11.06 -20.27
N PRO A 417 8.08 -9.98 -21.01
CA PRO A 417 7.06 -9.23 -21.74
C PRO A 417 6.37 -10.12 -22.78
N ASP A 418 5.05 -9.97 -22.90
CA ASP A 418 4.25 -10.53 -23.97
C ASP A 418 4.46 -9.73 -25.27
N GLY A 419 4.94 -10.40 -26.30
CA GLY A 419 5.20 -9.79 -27.59
C GLY A 419 6.65 -9.36 -27.79
N ASN A 420 6.95 -9.04 -29.04
CA ASN A 420 8.28 -8.91 -29.62
C ASN A 420 9.06 -7.67 -29.16
N ILE A 421 9.28 -7.48 -27.86
CA ILE A 421 9.82 -6.22 -27.32
C ILE A 421 10.84 -6.44 -26.21
N ALA A 422 11.30 -5.37 -25.54
CA ALA A 422 12.42 -5.41 -24.60
C ALA A 422 11.99 -5.65 -23.16
N ALA A 423 12.78 -6.43 -22.40
CA ALA A 423 12.58 -6.56 -20.96
C ALA A 423 12.87 -5.23 -20.23
N ILE A 424 13.84 -4.46 -20.72
CA ILE A 424 14.16 -3.11 -20.26
C ILE A 424 14.13 -2.17 -21.47
N GLU A 425 13.28 -1.16 -21.46
CA GLU A 425 13.27 -0.11 -22.49
C GLU A 425 13.54 1.25 -21.88
N ILE A 426 14.46 2.00 -22.48
CA ILE A 426 14.91 3.30 -22.00
C ILE A 426 14.89 4.29 -23.16
N ASN A 427 14.01 5.28 -23.06
CA ASN A 427 13.85 6.37 -24.03
C ASN A 427 14.40 7.68 -23.48
N ALA A 428 15.40 7.59 -22.60
CA ALA A 428 15.94 8.71 -21.85
C ALA A 428 17.46 8.61 -21.61
N GLY A 429 18.07 9.72 -21.17
CA GLY A 429 19.48 9.76 -20.79
C GLY A 429 19.73 9.15 -19.41
N GLY A 430 20.96 9.27 -18.90
CA GLY A 430 21.29 8.91 -17.52
C GLY A 430 22.34 7.79 -17.40
N THR A 431 22.27 7.01 -16.33
CA THR A 431 23.25 5.96 -16.01
C THR A 431 22.58 4.65 -15.62
N ILE A 432 22.95 3.58 -16.30
CA ILE A 432 22.58 2.20 -15.98
C ILE A 432 23.87 1.45 -15.71
N ALA A 433 24.14 1.15 -14.44
CA ALA A 433 25.42 0.58 -14.06
C ALA A 433 25.35 -0.46 -12.96
N GLN A 434 26.28 -1.42 -12.98
CA GLN A 434 26.44 -2.40 -11.90
C GLN A 434 25.19 -3.29 -11.68
N ASN A 435 24.34 -3.44 -12.69
CA ASN A 435 23.14 -4.26 -12.59
C ASN A 435 23.40 -5.72 -13.01
N SER A 436 22.60 -6.62 -12.42
CA SER A 436 22.29 -7.94 -12.97
C SER A 436 21.18 -7.81 -13.98
N ILE A 437 21.39 -8.34 -15.18
CA ILE A 437 20.32 -8.50 -16.14
C ILE A 437 20.41 -9.94 -16.64
N VAL A 438 19.61 -10.83 -16.05
CA VAL A 438 19.80 -12.29 -16.20
C VAL A 438 18.49 -13.04 -16.39
N ARG A 439 18.48 -14.06 -17.27
CA ARG A 439 17.31 -14.93 -17.50
C ARG A 439 16.01 -14.23 -17.90
N ASN A 440 16.08 -12.99 -18.35
CA ASN A 440 14.94 -12.34 -18.97
C ASN A 440 14.69 -12.99 -20.35
N GLN A 441 13.43 -13.04 -20.75
CA GLN A 441 13.01 -13.67 -22.01
C GLN A 441 12.19 -12.68 -22.80
N SER A 442 12.71 -12.25 -23.95
CA SER A 442 12.14 -11.17 -24.74
C SER A 442 12.82 -11.12 -26.10
N ASP A 443 12.32 -10.34 -27.07
CA ASP A 443 12.96 -10.27 -28.40
C ASP A 443 14.32 -9.62 -28.31
N SER A 444 14.35 -8.46 -27.67
CA SER A 444 15.57 -7.84 -27.19
C SER A 444 15.60 -7.80 -25.67
N ILE A 445 16.75 -7.85 -25.02
CA ILE A 445 16.77 -7.76 -23.54
C ILE A 445 16.70 -6.30 -23.11
N ILE A 446 17.48 -5.46 -23.78
CA ILE A 446 17.57 -4.04 -23.53
C ILE A 446 17.36 -3.29 -24.85
N ALA A 447 16.44 -2.34 -24.87
CA ALA A 447 16.26 -1.42 -25.97
C ALA A 447 16.50 0.02 -25.54
N PHE A 448 17.30 0.74 -26.33
CA PHE A 448 17.48 2.18 -26.23
C PHE A 448 16.73 2.82 -27.40
N GLY A 449 15.57 3.43 -27.12
CA GLY A 449 14.67 4.00 -28.13
C GLY A 449 14.76 5.53 -28.25
N ASP A 450 13.93 6.11 -29.13
CA ASP A 450 14.06 7.47 -29.67
C ASP A 450 14.09 8.59 -28.59
N PRO A 451 15.25 9.21 -28.32
CA PRO A 451 15.47 10.22 -27.29
C PRO A 451 15.16 11.62 -27.81
N ASN A 452 14.04 11.80 -28.54
CA ASN A 452 13.56 13.13 -28.95
C ASN A 452 13.21 14.05 -27.77
N VAL A 453 13.39 13.58 -26.52
CA VAL A 453 13.08 14.28 -25.27
C VAL A 453 14.32 14.77 -24.50
N GLY A 454 15.56 14.57 -24.97
CA GLY A 454 16.72 15.12 -24.27
C GLY A 454 18.06 15.08 -25.02
N THR A 455 18.99 15.95 -24.62
CA THR A 455 20.40 15.97 -25.10
C THR A 455 21.33 15.12 -24.24
N ALA A 456 20.83 14.53 -23.16
CA ALA A 456 21.63 13.78 -22.20
C ALA A 456 22.00 12.41 -22.75
N GLN A 457 23.29 12.11 -22.80
CA GLN A 457 23.79 10.80 -23.19
C GLN A 457 23.43 9.74 -22.13
N LEU A 458 22.99 8.57 -22.59
CA LEU A 458 22.82 7.40 -21.73
C LEU A 458 24.16 6.65 -21.59
N SER A 459 24.57 6.38 -20.35
CA SER A 459 25.72 5.54 -20.03
C SER A 459 25.24 4.18 -19.55
N PHE A 460 25.62 3.12 -20.27
CA PHE A 460 25.36 1.73 -19.90
C PHE A 460 26.69 1.05 -19.57
N ASN A 461 27.02 0.96 -18.28
CA ASN A 461 28.37 0.59 -17.90
C ASN A 461 28.50 -0.39 -16.73
N ASN A 462 29.48 -1.29 -16.82
CA ASN A 462 29.77 -2.24 -15.75
C ASN A 462 28.58 -3.13 -15.34
N ASN A 463 27.68 -3.42 -16.27
CA ASN A 463 26.57 -4.35 -16.06
C ASN A 463 26.99 -5.77 -16.43
N ASN A 464 26.31 -6.74 -15.84
CA ASN A 464 26.35 -8.12 -16.32
C ASN A 464 25.01 -8.49 -16.96
N VAL A 465 25.05 -8.67 -18.28
CA VAL A 465 23.93 -9.12 -19.09
C VAL A 465 24.24 -10.55 -19.49
N SER A 466 23.62 -11.53 -18.83
CA SER A 466 23.95 -12.93 -19.09
C SER A 466 22.81 -13.91 -18.91
N GLN A 467 22.84 -15.03 -19.63
CA GLN A 467 21.83 -16.10 -19.50
C GLN A 467 20.42 -15.66 -19.84
N ASN A 468 20.26 -14.53 -20.51
CA ASN A 468 18.96 -14.13 -21.04
C ASN A 468 18.63 -14.97 -22.28
N SER A 469 17.37 -14.95 -22.68
CA SER A 469 16.91 -15.58 -23.91
C SER A 469 16.37 -14.53 -24.86
N SER A 470 17.25 -13.90 -25.64
CA SER A 470 16.87 -13.05 -26.76
C SER A 470 16.66 -13.88 -28.03
N VAL A 471 15.57 -13.61 -28.74
CA VAL A 471 15.36 -14.18 -30.09
C VAL A 471 15.93 -13.29 -31.20
N ASP A 472 16.12 -12.01 -30.91
CA ASP A 472 16.79 -11.03 -31.76
C ASP A 472 18.05 -10.50 -31.02
N ASN A 473 18.17 -9.19 -30.81
CA ASN A 473 19.38 -8.58 -30.27
C ASN A 473 19.40 -8.53 -28.75
N THR A 474 20.52 -8.83 -28.07
CA THR A 474 20.57 -8.66 -26.61
C THR A 474 20.40 -7.19 -26.21
N ILE A 475 21.16 -6.29 -26.84
CA ILE A 475 21.04 -4.85 -26.67
C ILE A 475 20.87 -4.22 -28.04
N VAL A 476 19.79 -3.46 -28.22
CA VAL A 476 19.51 -2.74 -29.45
C VAL A 476 19.44 -1.24 -29.20
N ASN A 477 20.10 -0.46 -30.05
CA ASN A 477 20.02 0.99 -30.07
C ASN A 477 19.31 1.47 -31.33
N THR A 478 18.20 2.18 -31.14
CA THR A 478 17.51 2.97 -32.17
C THR A 478 17.51 4.47 -31.81
N ALA A 479 18.16 4.83 -30.70
CA ALA A 479 18.20 6.18 -30.17
C ALA A 479 19.08 7.12 -31.00
N THR A 480 18.59 8.33 -31.29
CA THR A 480 19.33 9.39 -31.99
C THR A 480 20.53 9.93 -31.18
N VAL A 481 20.37 10.04 -29.86
CA VAL A 481 21.48 10.30 -28.93
C VAL A 481 22.12 8.97 -28.58
N LEU A 482 23.29 8.71 -29.16
CA LEU A 482 23.96 7.42 -29.07
C LEU A 482 24.44 7.12 -27.63
N PRO A 483 24.05 5.98 -27.05
CA PRO A 483 24.50 5.58 -25.73
C PRO A 483 25.99 5.22 -25.73
N SER A 484 26.60 5.31 -24.54
CA SER A 484 27.93 4.77 -24.28
C SER A 484 27.80 3.43 -23.58
N ILE A 485 28.13 2.34 -24.28
CA ILE A 485 28.10 0.98 -23.75
C ILE A 485 29.53 0.55 -23.45
N THR A 486 29.93 0.51 -22.18
CA THR A 486 31.33 0.23 -21.82
C THR A 486 31.49 -0.58 -20.54
N GLY A 487 32.49 -1.44 -20.46
CA GLY A 487 32.81 -2.18 -19.23
C GLY A 487 31.84 -3.30 -18.89
N ASN A 488 30.97 -3.72 -19.81
CA ASN A 488 29.93 -4.71 -19.52
C ASN A 488 30.40 -6.13 -19.82
N ASN A 489 29.83 -7.11 -19.11
CA ASN A 489 29.85 -8.51 -19.54
C ASN A 489 28.53 -8.81 -20.25
N ILE A 490 28.61 -9.26 -21.50
CA ILE A 490 27.44 -9.58 -22.33
C ILE A 490 27.66 -10.97 -22.93
N ILE A 491 27.14 -12.00 -22.27
CA ILE A 491 27.47 -13.39 -22.57
C ILE A 491 26.25 -14.31 -22.46
N ASN A 492 26.15 -15.32 -23.32
CA ASN A 492 25.14 -16.38 -23.22
C ASN A 492 23.69 -15.84 -23.24
N ASN A 493 23.36 -14.89 -24.10
CA ASN A 493 22.07 -14.19 -24.08
C ASN A 493 21.07 -14.63 -25.16
N GLY A 494 21.31 -15.74 -25.86
CA GLY A 494 20.41 -16.22 -26.92
C GLY A 494 21.11 -16.33 -28.27
N LEU A 495 20.33 -16.33 -29.35
CA LEU A 495 20.78 -16.70 -30.70
C LEU A 495 21.09 -15.52 -31.64
N GLY A 496 20.73 -14.28 -31.30
CA GLY A 496 21.02 -13.10 -32.13
C GLY A 496 22.29 -12.34 -31.72
N PHE A 497 22.47 -11.13 -32.23
CA PHE A 497 23.63 -10.30 -31.91
C PHE A 497 23.58 -9.82 -30.46
N TYR A 498 24.74 -9.56 -29.86
CA TYR A 498 24.81 -9.01 -28.50
C TYR A 498 24.64 -7.49 -28.48
N LEU A 499 25.17 -6.79 -29.48
CA LEU A 499 25.07 -5.34 -29.62
C LEU A 499 24.61 -5.01 -31.04
N ALA A 500 23.50 -4.29 -31.17
CA ALA A 500 23.04 -3.76 -32.44
C ALA A 500 22.83 -2.25 -32.37
N ASN A 501 23.32 -1.52 -33.37
CA ASN A 501 23.03 -0.10 -33.53
C ASN A 501 22.39 0.18 -34.90
N TYR A 502 21.13 0.59 -34.87
CA TYR A 502 20.35 0.95 -36.05
C TYR A 502 20.09 2.46 -36.16
N ALA A 503 20.63 3.26 -35.24
CA ALA A 503 20.60 4.71 -35.31
C ALA A 503 21.69 5.25 -36.25
N GLN A 504 21.58 6.53 -36.64
CA GLN A 504 22.64 7.20 -37.40
C GLN A 504 23.85 7.50 -36.52
N GLY A 505 25.04 7.15 -37.01
CA GLY A 505 26.31 7.39 -36.35
C GLY A 505 26.79 6.19 -35.54
N THR A 506 28.01 6.28 -35.01
CA THR A 506 28.69 5.15 -34.37
C THR A 506 28.49 5.12 -32.86
N MET A 507 27.80 4.10 -32.35
CA MET A 507 27.62 3.86 -30.92
C MET A 507 28.93 3.36 -30.29
N SER A 508 29.29 3.83 -29.09
CA SER A 508 30.46 3.31 -28.39
C SER A 508 30.14 1.95 -27.76
N GLY A 509 30.80 0.89 -28.21
CA GLY A 509 30.77 -0.47 -27.66
C GLY A 509 32.13 -0.91 -27.10
N ASN A 510 33.00 0.03 -26.76
CA ASN A 510 34.37 -0.26 -26.30
C ASN A 510 34.39 -0.91 -24.92
N ASN A 511 35.41 -1.72 -24.67
CA ASN A 511 35.66 -2.39 -23.40
C ASN A 511 34.47 -3.23 -22.93
N ASN A 512 33.74 -3.92 -23.81
CA ASN A 512 32.76 -4.93 -23.39
C ASN A 512 33.33 -6.33 -23.59
N TRP A 513 33.05 -7.24 -22.66
CA TRP A 513 33.37 -8.66 -22.79
C TRP A 513 32.20 -9.40 -23.42
N LEU A 514 32.38 -9.83 -24.68
CA LEU A 514 31.37 -10.54 -25.46
C LEU A 514 31.57 -12.07 -25.45
N GLY A 515 32.31 -12.60 -24.46
CA GLY A 515 32.54 -14.04 -24.30
C GLY A 515 33.78 -14.59 -25.01
N THR A 516 34.48 -13.78 -25.80
CA THR A 516 35.59 -14.23 -26.64
C THR A 516 36.52 -13.08 -27.02
N THR A 517 37.76 -13.41 -27.37
CA THR A 517 38.73 -12.49 -28.01
C THR A 517 38.86 -12.74 -29.52
N ASP A 518 38.17 -13.75 -30.06
CA ASP A 518 38.18 -14.08 -31.48
C ASP A 518 37.43 -13.01 -32.28
N GLN A 519 38.18 -12.29 -33.12
CA GLN A 519 37.65 -11.20 -33.95
C GLN A 519 36.56 -11.64 -34.92
N THR A 520 36.55 -12.90 -35.35
CA THR A 520 35.52 -13.43 -36.26
C THR A 520 34.19 -13.62 -35.54
N ILE A 521 34.23 -14.06 -34.28
CA ILE A 521 33.05 -14.22 -33.44
C ILE A 521 32.57 -12.85 -32.95
N LEU A 522 33.49 -11.93 -32.62
CA LEU A 522 33.14 -10.55 -32.26
C LEU A 522 32.37 -9.83 -33.37
N ALA A 523 32.82 -9.98 -34.62
CA ALA A 523 32.11 -9.43 -35.78
C ALA A 523 30.71 -10.05 -36.00
N PHE A 524 30.48 -11.28 -35.53
CA PHE A 524 29.16 -11.90 -35.53
C PHE A 524 28.29 -11.50 -34.33
N ASN A 525 28.88 -10.97 -33.25
CA ASN A 525 28.15 -10.54 -32.06
C ASN A 525 27.76 -9.05 -32.09
N ILE A 526 28.15 -8.34 -33.14
CA ILE A 526 27.91 -6.91 -33.33
C ILE A 526 27.23 -6.68 -34.68
N ASP A 527 26.14 -5.91 -34.69
CA ASP A 527 25.46 -5.46 -35.90
C ASP A 527 25.35 -3.93 -35.95
N GLY A 528 25.46 -3.37 -37.15
CA GLY A 528 25.42 -1.92 -37.40
C GLY A 528 26.67 -1.14 -36.97
N ASP A 529 26.55 0.19 -36.92
CA ASP A 529 27.67 1.11 -36.66
C ASP A 529 28.02 1.14 -35.16
N VAL A 530 28.84 0.18 -34.71
CA VAL A 530 29.33 0.10 -33.32
C VAL A 530 30.86 0.16 -33.30
N ALA A 531 31.42 1.07 -32.51
CA ALA A 531 32.86 1.15 -32.27
C ALA A 531 33.28 0.11 -31.24
N TYR A 532 34.23 -0.77 -31.60
CA TYR A 532 34.69 -1.87 -30.74
C TYR A 532 36.22 -2.06 -30.71
N ASP A 533 37.00 -1.05 -31.10
CA ASP A 533 38.47 -1.14 -31.28
C ASP A 533 39.26 -1.52 -30.01
N ALA A 534 38.63 -1.48 -28.83
CA ALA A 534 39.20 -1.96 -27.57
C ALA A 534 38.27 -2.99 -26.90
N PRO A 535 38.07 -4.20 -27.45
CA PRO A 535 37.24 -5.19 -26.78
C PRO A 535 37.92 -5.61 -25.47
N ALA A 536 37.12 -5.86 -24.44
CA ALA A 536 37.70 -6.41 -23.21
C ALA A 536 38.36 -7.76 -23.54
N THR A 537 39.54 -8.04 -22.97
CA THR A 537 40.29 -9.28 -23.24
C THR A 537 39.98 -10.39 -22.24
N SER A 538 39.23 -10.07 -21.20
CA SER A 538 38.68 -11.00 -20.23
C SER A 538 37.31 -10.51 -19.77
N MET A 539 36.53 -11.38 -19.14
CA MET A 539 35.44 -10.93 -18.29
C MET A 539 35.97 -9.82 -17.38
N PHE A 540 35.23 -8.72 -17.25
CA PHE A 540 35.52 -7.79 -16.16
C PHE A 540 35.42 -8.60 -14.89
N THR A 541 36.44 -8.53 -14.04
CA THR A 541 36.67 -9.39 -12.87
C THR A 541 35.61 -9.24 -11.78
N ASP A 542 34.52 -8.56 -12.06
CA ASP A 542 33.31 -8.44 -11.26
C ASP A 542 32.04 -8.88 -12.05
N PRO A 543 32.03 -10.08 -12.68
CA PRO A 543 31.02 -10.40 -13.68
C PRO A 543 29.78 -11.06 -13.10
N VAL A 544 29.71 -11.29 -11.79
CA VAL A 544 28.59 -12.01 -11.23
C VAL A 544 27.72 -11.04 -10.45
N PRO A 545 26.51 -10.76 -10.94
CA PRO A 545 25.47 -10.25 -10.11
C PRO A 545 24.88 -11.39 -9.29
N VAL A 546 24.64 -11.12 -8.03
CA VAL A 546 24.21 -12.12 -7.07
C VAL A 546 22.68 -12.22 -7.10
N SER A 547 22.15 -13.41 -7.41
CA SER A 547 20.72 -13.69 -7.26
C SER A 547 20.33 -13.64 -5.79
N PRO A 548 19.13 -13.18 -5.40
CA PRO A 548 18.61 -13.35 -4.07
C PRO A 548 18.78 -14.82 -3.64
N PRO A 549 19.03 -15.07 -2.35
CA PRO A 549 18.81 -16.39 -1.80
C PRO A 549 17.40 -16.87 -2.19
N SER A 550 17.19 -18.18 -2.31
CA SER A 550 15.87 -18.74 -2.64
C SER A 550 15.32 -19.57 -1.48
N ASN A 551 14.04 -19.95 -1.54
CA ASN A 551 13.39 -20.82 -0.53
C ASN A 551 13.58 -20.37 0.93
N LEU A 552 13.57 -19.05 1.20
CA LEU A 552 13.60 -18.56 2.58
C LEU A 552 12.31 -18.99 3.29
N THR A 553 12.44 -19.92 4.23
CA THR A 553 11.36 -20.39 5.10
C THR A 553 11.59 -19.87 6.51
N MET A 554 10.49 -19.52 7.17
CA MET A 554 10.47 -19.10 8.56
C MET A 554 9.57 -20.02 9.37
N THR A 555 10.07 -20.57 10.49
CA THR A 555 9.29 -21.42 11.39
C THR A 555 9.50 -20.99 12.84
N ARG A 556 8.39 -20.81 13.59
CA ARG A 556 8.44 -20.42 15.00
C ARG A 556 8.58 -21.65 15.89
N SER A 557 9.43 -21.56 16.90
CA SER A 557 9.65 -22.60 17.91
C SER A 557 9.83 -21.97 19.29
N GLY A 558 8.72 -21.72 20.00
CA GLY A 558 8.72 -21.03 21.29
C GLY A 558 9.13 -19.56 21.15
N SER A 559 10.18 -19.14 21.87
CA SER A 559 10.77 -17.79 21.78
C SER A 559 11.79 -17.63 20.64
N ASN A 560 11.88 -18.63 19.75
CA ASN A 560 12.85 -18.67 18.67
C ASN A 560 12.15 -18.63 17.31
N VAL A 561 12.79 -17.97 16.35
CA VAL A 561 12.41 -17.97 14.94
C VAL A 561 13.54 -18.64 14.16
N ASN A 562 13.25 -19.80 13.57
CA ASN A 562 14.19 -20.57 12.76
C ASN A 562 14.02 -20.22 11.30
N LEU A 563 15.12 -19.86 10.66
CA LEU A 563 15.20 -19.47 9.27
C LEU A 563 16.04 -20.49 8.53
N SER A 564 15.61 -20.82 7.30
CA SER A 564 16.45 -21.54 6.35
C SER A 564 16.22 -21.02 4.95
N TRP A 565 17.26 -21.05 4.13
CA TRP A 565 17.22 -20.61 2.74
C TRP A 565 18.17 -21.46 1.91
N SER A 566 18.02 -21.36 0.59
CA SER A 566 18.95 -21.91 -0.40
C SER A 566 19.95 -20.84 -0.80
N ALA A 567 21.22 -21.24 -0.89
CA ALA A 567 22.26 -20.36 -1.42
C ALA A 567 21.91 -19.96 -2.87
N PRO A 568 22.30 -18.75 -3.28
CA PRO A 568 22.15 -18.34 -4.65
C PRO A 568 23.21 -19.11 -5.49
N PRO A 569 22.96 -19.38 -6.79
CA PRO A 569 23.81 -20.25 -7.62
C PRO A 569 25.22 -19.68 -7.91
N GLU A 570 25.49 -18.43 -7.53
CA GLU A 570 26.71 -17.70 -7.81
C GLU A 570 27.90 -18.10 -6.91
N SER A 571 29.10 -18.14 -7.50
CA SER A 571 30.31 -18.58 -6.81
C SER A 571 31.00 -17.52 -5.95
N ASP A 572 30.52 -16.27 -5.94
CA ASP A 572 31.16 -15.11 -5.27
C ASP A 572 30.48 -14.67 -3.96
N LEU A 573 29.63 -15.52 -3.38
CA LEU A 573 28.95 -15.33 -2.10
C LEU A 573 29.97 -15.04 -0.97
N ALA A 574 29.90 -13.84 -0.36
CA ALA A 574 30.63 -13.52 0.87
C ALA A 574 29.89 -13.99 2.13
N GLY A 575 28.56 -13.97 2.11
CA GLY A 575 27.74 -14.38 3.24
C GLY A 575 26.31 -13.89 3.12
N PHE A 576 25.60 -13.87 4.24
CA PHE A 576 24.25 -13.32 4.34
C PHE A 576 24.15 -12.41 5.55
N VAL A 577 23.36 -11.35 5.43
CA VAL A 577 22.88 -10.54 6.53
C VAL A 577 21.40 -10.80 6.67
N VAL A 578 21.03 -11.31 7.83
CA VAL A 578 19.64 -11.42 8.24
C VAL A 578 19.25 -10.10 8.89
N TYR A 579 18.18 -9.48 8.43
CA TYR A 579 17.57 -8.35 9.08
C TYR A 579 16.19 -8.70 9.61
N TRP A 580 15.84 -8.17 10.77
CA TRP A 580 14.52 -8.36 11.36
C TRP A 580 14.04 -7.14 12.13
N GLY A 581 12.73 -6.93 12.11
CA GLY A 581 12.05 -5.87 12.85
C GLY A 581 11.29 -6.38 14.06
N THR A 582 10.61 -5.45 14.73
CA THR A 582 9.62 -5.75 15.77
C THR A 582 8.28 -5.09 15.40
N SER A 583 7.17 -5.57 15.96
CA SER A 583 5.86 -4.95 15.73
C SER A 583 5.78 -3.47 16.14
N SER A 584 6.65 -3.02 17.06
CA SER A 584 6.74 -1.62 17.52
C SER A 584 7.51 -0.69 16.59
N ALA A 585 8.29 -1.24 15.65
CA ALA A 585 9.07 -0.47 14.69
C ALA A 585 9.23 -1.34 13.43
N PRO A 586 8.36 -1.18 12.42
CA PRO A 586 8.26 -2.11 11.28
C PRO A 586 9.42 -1.96 10.27
N GLY A 587 10.50 -1.30 10.67
CA GLY A 587 11.78 -1.33 9.98
C GLY A 587 12.65 -2.52 10.42
N TYR A 588 13.71 -2.72 9.67
CA TYR A 588 14.73 -3.72 9.92
C TYR A 588 15.74 -3.22 10.96
N GLU A 589 15.29 -3.00 12.20
CA GLU A 589 16.12 -2.41 13.27
C GLU A 589 17.33 -3.28 13.61
N ASN A 590 17.18 -4.59 13.47
CA ASN A 590 18.24 -5.54 13.78
C ASN A 590 18.79 -6.10 12.49
N SER A 591 20.11 -6.29 12.48
CA SER A 591 20.80 -6.99 11.41
C SER A 591 21.91 -7.83 12.00
N GLN A 592 22.13 -9.00 11.42
CA GLN A 592 23.23 -9.87 11.78
C GLN A 592 23.84 -10.44 10.51
N ASP A 593 25.14 -10.19 10.32
CA ASP A 593 25.93 -10.96 9.37
C ASP A 593 26.08 -12.39 9.92
N VAL A 594 25.52 -13.34 9.17
CA VAL A 594 25.51 -14.77 9.50
C VAL A 594 26.54 -15.53 8.67
N GLY A 595 27.36 -14.84 7.86
CA GLY A 595 28.32 -15.47 6.97
C GLY A 595 27.64 -16.37 5.94
N GLN A 596 28.31 -17.43 5.49
CA GLN A 596 27.80 -18.32 4.42
C GLN A 596 26.84 -19.42 4.92
N VAL A 597 26.25 -19.27 6.11
CA VAL A 597 25.27 -20.26 6.60
C VAL A 597 23.98 -20.19 5.78
N LEU A 598 23.25 -21.31 5.73
CA LEU A 598 21.96 -21.43 5.04
C LEU A 598 20.76 -21.46 5.99
N SER A 599 21.02 -21.20 7.26
CA SER A 599 20.02 -21.17 8.31
C SER A 599 20.49 -20.32 9.47
N HIS A 600 19.56 -19.63 10.13
CA HIS A 600 19.85 -18.83 11.31
C HIS A 600 18.67 -18.88 12.28
N THR A 601 18.95 -18.84 13.58
CA THR A 601 17.92 -18.81 14.62
C THR A 601 17.99 -17.48 15.36
N ILE A 602 16.92 -16.71 15.29
CA ILE A 602 16.74 -15.53 16.14
C ILE A 602 16.14 -15.99 17.46
N THR A 603 16.78 -15.61 18.56
CA THR A 603 16.35 -15.93 19.92
C THR A 603 15.75 -14.72 20.63
N GLY A 604 14.81 -14.94 21.55
CA GLY A 604 14.28 -13.88 22.40
C GLY A 604 13.15 -13.06 21.76
N VAL A 605 12.51 -13.61 20.72
CA VAL A 605 11.32 -13.02 20.12
C VAL A 605 10.12 -13.37 21.00
N SER A 606 9.39 -12.36 21.49
CA SER A 606 8.16 -12.58 22.26
C SER A 606 7.15 -13.36 21.43
N SER A 607 6.38 -14.28 22.03
CA SER A 607 5.37 -15.09 21.32
C SER A 607 4.24 -14.29 20.67
N SER A 608 4.09 -13.00 21.03
CA SER A 608 3.03 -12.11 20.52
C SER A 608 3.51 -11.10 19.47
N GLN A 609 4.79 -11.13 19.08
CA GLN A 609 5.37 -10.17 18.13
C GLN A 609 5.41 -10.74 16.71
N ASN A 610 4.90 -9.97 15.76
CA ASN A 610 5.17 -10.17 14.34
C ASN A 610 6.62 -9.73 14.05
N VAL A 611 7.37 -10.56 13.33
CA VAL A 611 8.75 -10.28 12.97
C VAL A 611 8.88 -10.18 11.45
N PRO A 612 8.85 -8.97 10.87
CA PRO A 612 9.19 -8.80 9.46
C PRO A 612 10.67 -9.10 9.25
N MET A 613 11.02 -9.82 8.18
CA MET A 613 12.39 -10.27 7.95
C MET A 613 12.86 -10.13 6.51
N ILE A 614 14.10 -9.66 6.36
CA ILE A 614 14.88 -9.69 5.12
C ILE A 614 16.06 -10.62 5.33
N LEU A 615 16.32 -11.44 4.33
CA LEU A 615 17.63 -12.01 4.10
C LEU A 615 18.27 -11.27 2.93
N ARG A 616 19.39 -10.61 3.19
CA ARG A 616 20.25 -10.02 2.17
C ARG A 616 21.46 -10.93 2.03
N HIS A 617 21.85 -11.36 0.85
CA HIS A 617 23.21 -11.91 0.74
C HIS A 617 24.22 -10.75 0.64
N LEU A 618 25.47 -11.02 0.98
CA LEU A 618 26.62 -10.20 0.67
C LEU A 618 27.45 -10.91 -0.39
N SER A 619 27.82 -10.21 -1.45
CA SER A 619 28.93 -10.62 -2.33
C SER A 619 30.24 -10.08 -1.77
N THR A 620 31.36 -10.75 -2.04
CA THR A 620 32.72 -10.28 -1.71
C THR A 620 33.07 -8.93 -2.36
N LYS A 621 32.20 -8.43 -3.23
CA LYS A 621 32.32 -7.16 -3.96
C LYS A 621 31.18 -6.17 -3.66
N ASN A 622 30.50 -6.33 -2.51
CA ASN A 622 29.48 -5.41 -1.97
C ASN A 622 28.20 -5.22 -2.81
N LYS A 623 27.85 -6.17 -3.68
CA LYS A 623 26.57 -6.19 -4.41
C LYS A 623 25.49 -6.87 -3.56
N PRO A 624 24.35 -6.22 -3.27
CA PRO A 624 23.29 -6.83 -2.46
C PRO A 624 22.08 -7.25 -3.28
N ALA A 625 21.52 -8.43 -2.99
CA ALA A 625 20.14 -8.75 -3.32
C ALA A 625 19.41 -9.33 -2.11
N VAL A 626 18.09 -9.16 -2.12
CA VAL A 626 17.23 -9.32 -0.95
C VAL A 626 16.14 -10.35 -1.24
N MET A 627 15.99 -11.34 -0.37
CA MET A 627 14.83 -12.22 -0.28
C MET A 627 14.11 -11.96 1.05
N ARG A 628 12.78 -11.96 1.06
CA ARG A 628 11.98 -11.74 2.28
C ARG A 628 11.12 -12.95 2.58
N ALA A 629 10.94 -13.22 3.87
CA ALA A 629 9.89 -14.11 4.35
C ALA A 629 8.78 -13.25 4.96
N GLY A 630 7.52 -13.67 4.79
CA GLY A 630 6.36 -12.99 5.35
C GLY A 630 6.35 -12.91 6.89
N LEU A 631 5.29 -12.33 7.45
CA LEU A 631 5.08 -12.20 8.90
C LEU A 631 4.77 -13.57 9.53
N VAL A 632 5.39 -13.87 10.70
CA VAL A 632 5.12 -15.06 11.54
C VAL A 632 4.84 -14.68 12.99
#